data_AF-A0A7K2NNG6-F1
#
_entry.id   AF-A0A7K2NNG6-F1
#
_cell.length_a   1.000
_cell.length_b   1.000
_cell.length_c   1.000
_cell.angle_alpha   90.00
_cell.angle_beta   90.00
_cell.angle_gamma   90.00
#
_symmetry.space_group_name_H-M   'P 1'
#
loop_
_entity.id
_entity.type
_entity.pdbx_description
1 polymer ?
#
loop_
_entity_poly.entity_id
_entity_poly.type
_entity_poly.pdbx_seq_one_letter_code
_entity_poly.pdbx_strand_id
1 'polypeptide(L)'
;MTATPSTWDYDHYDAAEERLRESLCTLGNGYFATRGALPECAADDVHYPGTYVAGCYNRLTSTVAGREVENEDMVNLPNWLPLRFRPVGGDWLTPDTAEVLDHRQTVHLDSGVLERLTRFGLDGERVLSVRQLRLVHMADPHLAALRTEFTAEGGPVDLEVEAALD
;
A
#
# COMPACT_ATOMS: atom_id res chain seq x y z
N MET A 1 -7.62 -6.12 -21.14
CA MET A 1 -8.29 -4.81 -21.27
C MET A 1 -7.23 -3.79 -21.65
N THR A 2 -7.41 -3.06 -22.74
CA THR A 2 -6.53 -1.96 -23.15
C THR A 2 -6.56 -0.85 -22.10
N ALA A 3 -5.39 -0.42 -21.62
CA ALA A 3 -5.25 0.77 -20.79
C ALA A 3 -5.97 1.94 -21.45
N THR A 4 -6.95 2.50 -20.77
CA THR A 4 -7.53 3.79 -21.14
C THR A 4 -6.51 4.87 -20.77
N PRO A 5 -6.42 5.99 -21.52
CA PRO A 5 -5.46 7.06 -21.24
C PRO A 5 -5.61 7.71 -19.84
N SER A 6 -6.65 7.32 -19.09
CA SER A 6 -6.95 7.77 -17.73
C SER A 6 -6.52 6.78 -16.62
N THR A 7 -5.90 5.65 -16.96
CA THR A 7 -5.44 4.66 -15.97
C THR A 7 -3.96 4.32 -16.13
N TRP A 8 -3.30 4.09 -15.00
CA TRP A 8 -1.97 3.49 -14.91
C TRP A 8 -2.10 2.13 -14.23
N ASP A 9 -1.64 1.05 -14.87
CA ASP A 9 -1.97 -0.33 -14.48
C ASP A 9 -0.73 -1.22 -14.33
N TYR A 10 -0.73 -2.05 -13.29
CA TYR A 10 0.10 -3.25 -13.11
C TYR A 10 -0.81 -4.47 -12.96
N ASP A 11 -0.50 -5.57 -13.63
CA ASP A 11 -1.39 -6.73 -13.82
C ASP A 11 -0.91 -8.03 -13.15
N HIS A 12 0.12 -7.95 -12.32
CA HIS A 12 0.63 -9.06 -11.51
C HIS A 12 1.39 -8.50 -10.31
N TYR A 13 1.75 -9.35 -9.35
CA TYR A 13 2.64 -9.02 -8.24
C TYR A 13 4.09 -9.42 -8.59
N ASP A 14 5.07 -8.55 -8.31
CA ASP A 14 6.50 -8.89 -8.38
C ASP A 14 7.25 -8.16 -7.26
N ALA A 15 7.66 -8.91 -6.24
CA ALA A 15 8.41 -8.39 -5.09
C ALA A 15 9.66 -7.58 -5.48
N ALA A 16 10.32 -7.91 -6.59
CA ALA A 16 11.51 -7.18 -7.03
C ALA A 16 11.18 -5.76 -7.54
N GLU A 17 9.93 -5.53 -7.97
CA GLU A 17 9.46 -4.24 -8.50
C GLU A 17 8.67 -3.42 -7.48
N GLU A 18 8.34 -3.96 -6.30
CA GLU A 18 7.41 -3.30 -5.39
C GLU A 18 7.89 -1.92 -4.93
N ARG A 19 9.19 -1.74 -4.64
CA ARG A 19 9.72 -0.40 -4.30
C ARG A 19 9.47 0.64 -5.40
N LEU A 20 9.55 0.23 -6.67
CA LEU A 20 9.26 1.09 -7.82
C LEU A 20 7.76 1.38 -7.87
N ARG A 21 6.91 0.37 -7.76
CA ARG A 21 5.45 0.49 -7.85
C ARG A 21 4.89 1.33 -6.71
N GLU A 22 5.38 1.12 -5.49
CA GLU A 22 5.08 1.97 -4.33
C GLU A 22 5.44 3.44 -4.57
N SER A 23 6.52 3.71 -5.31
CA SER A 23 6.91 5.07 -5.66
C SER A 23 5.96 5.66 -6.72
N LEU A 24 5.69 4.91 -7.79
CA LEU A 24 4.87 5.36 -8.93
C LEU A 24 3.38 5.46 -8.59
N CYS A 25 2.90 4.64 -7.65
CA CYS A 25 1.52 4.63 -7.16
C CYS A 25 1.32 5.50 -5.90
N THR A 26 2.24 6.42 -5.61
CA THR A 26 2.11 7.39 -4.51
C THR A 26 0.90 8.29 -4.76
N LEU A 27 0.09 8.51 -3.73
CA LEU A 27 -1.00 9.49 -3.74
C LEU A 27 -0.63 10.69 -2.88
N GLY A 28 -1.06 11.89 -3.27
CA GLY A 28 -0.84 13.10 -2.49
C GLY A 28 -1.69 14.27 -2.95
N ASN A 29 -1.88 15.24 -2.05
CA ASN A 29 -2.70 16.44 -2.29
C ASN A 29 -1.93 17.76 -2.12
N GLY A 30 -0.60 17.68 -2.04
CA GLY A 30 0.28 18.83 -1.77
C GLY A 30 0.45 19.18 -0.29
N TYR A 31 -0.45 18.76 0.60
CA TYR A 31 -0.24 18.82 2.05
C TYR A 31 0.53 17.60 2.54
N PHE A 32 0.10 16.40 2.15
CA PHE A 32 0.81 15.17 2.42
C PHE A 32 0.75 14.21 1.25
N ALA A 33 1.66 13.23 1.28
CA ALA A 33 1.70 12.13 0.35
C ALA A 33 1.95 10.82 1.08
N THR A 34 1.34 9.75 0.57
CA THR A 34 1.53 8.38 1.05
C THR A 34 1.89 7.49 -0.13
N ARG A 35 2.99 6.75 -0.01
CA ARG A 35 3.44 5.78 -1.01
C ARG A 35 2.36 4.76 -1.31
N GLY A 36 2.39 4.19 -2.51
CA GLY A 36 1.47 3.15 -2.98
C GLY A 36 1.63 1.78 -2.30
N ALA A 37 2.21 1.73 -1.09
CA ALA A 37 2.47 0.52 -0.33
C ALA A 37 1.19 -0.25 0.00
N LEU A 38 1.34 -1.57 0.04
CA LEU A 38 0.26 -2.50 0.35
C LEU A 38 -0.13 -2.39 1.84
N PRO A 39 -1.42 -2.17 2.18
CA PRO A 39 -1.87 -2.06 3.57
C PRO A 39 -1.51 -3.23 4.49
N GLU A 40 -1.44 -4.43 3.93
CA GLU A 40 -1.16 -5.65 4.68
C GLU A 40 0.34 -5.91 4.92
N CYS A 41 1.24 -5.17 4.25
CA CYS A 41 2.69 -5.36 4.31
C CYS A 41 3.35 -4.36 5.27
N ALA A 42 4.30 -4.87 6.07
CA ALA A 42 5.13 -4.05 6.93
C ALA A 42 6.37 -3.55 6.17
N ALA A 43 7.11 -2.61 6.76
CA ALA A 43 8.39 -2.20 6.19
C ALA A 43 9.42 -3.34 6.30
N ASP A 44 10.04 -3.71 5.18
CA ASP A 44 11.08 -4.72 5.08
C ASP A 44 11.99 -4.48 3.85
N ASP A 45 12.66 -5.53 3.35
CA ASP A 45 13.53 -5.41 2.18
C ASP A 45 12.74 -5.22 0.87
N VAL A 46 11.47 -5.64 0.81
CA VAL A 46 10.58 -5.54 -0.36
C VAL A 46 9.75 -4.25 -0.28
N HIS A 47 9.12 -4.00 0.86
CA HIS A 47 8.14 -2.95 1.08
C HIS A 47 8.69 -1.78 1.88
N TYR A 48 8.36 -0.56 1.45
CA TYR A 48 8.75 0.65 2.14
C TYR A 48 7.55 1.61 2.26
N PRO A 49 6.60 1.34 3.17
CA PRO A 49 5.50 2.26 3.44
C PRO A 49 6.05 3.60 3.92
N GLY A 50 5.56 4.67 3.30
CA GLY A 50 6.02 6.03 3.60
C GLY A 50 4.89 7.03 3.54
N THR A 51 4.74 7.83 4.60
CA THR A 51 3.84 8.99 4.64
C THR A 51 4.61 10.24 5.02
N TYR A 52 4.45 11.31 4.24
CA TYR A 52 5.24 12.53 4.37
C TYR A 52 4.33 13.75 4.33
N VAL A 53 4.54 14.70 5.24
CA VAL A 53 3.82 15.98 5.28
C VAL A 53 4.77 17.10 4.86
N ALA A 54 4.32 17.98 3.96
CA ALA A 54 5.05 19.16 3.56
C ALA A 54 5.32 20.06 4.78
N GLY A 55 6.57 20.49 4.97
CA GLY A 55 6.95 21.30 6.13
C GLY A 55 7.39 20.49 7.36
N CYS A 56 7.25 19.17 7.36
CA CYS A 56 7.72 18.31 8.46
C CYS A 56 9.11 17.73 8.13
N TYR A 57 10.14 18.43 8.59
CA TYR A 57 11.53 18.06 8.37
C TYR A 57 12.23 17.71 9.68
N ASN A 58 13.26 16.86 9.59
CA ASN A 58 14.19 16.62 10.67
C ASN A 58 15.62 16.88 10.20
N ARG A 59 16.39 17.54 11.05
CA ARG A 59 17.75 17.93 10.75
C ARG A 59 18.72 17.05 11.51
N LEU A 60 19.54 16.30 10.78
CA LEU A 60 20.52 15.39 11.35
C LEU A 60 21.88 15.62 10.70
N THR A 61 22.93 15.53 11.52
CA THR A 61 24.31 15.55 11.04
C THR A 61 24.81 14.12 10.89
N SER A 62 25.37 13.79 9.73
CA SER A 62 25.99 12.49 9.44
C SER A 62 27.43 12.67 9.00
N THR A 63 28.31 11.74 9.39
CA THR A 63 29.68 11.71 8.89
C THR A 63 29.73 11.01 7.53
N VAL A 64 29.98 11.75 6.45
CA VAL A 64 30.15 11.22 5.08
C VAL A 64 31.59 11.44 4.64
N ALA A 65 32.32 10.35 4.37
CA ALA A 65 33.73 10.38 3.98
C ALA A 65 34.62 11.22 4.94
N GLY A 66 34.36 11.12 6.25
CA GLY A 66 35.10 11.85 7.29
C GLY A 66 34.75 13.32 7.45
N ARG A 67 33.66 13.78 6.83
CA ARG A 67 33.14 15.15 6.97
C ARG A 67 31.74 15.12 7.58
N GLU A 68 31.48 16.04 8.50
CA GLU A 68 30.14 16.27 9.01
C GLU A 68 29.29 16.96 7.94
N VAL A 69 28.16 16.33 7.58
CA VAL A 69 27.17 16.83 6.64
C VAL A 69 25.84 16.93 7.36
N GLU A 70 25.29 18.14 7.47
CA GLU A 70 23.94 18.37 7.99
C GLU A 70 22.95 18.25 6.83
N ASN A 71 21.97 17.36 6.98
CA ASN A 71 20.86 17.21 6.04
C ASN A 71 19.55 17.56 6.76
N GLU A 72 18.66 18.22 6.03
CA GLU A 72 17.29 18.50 6.45
C GLU A 72 16.37 17.72 5.51
N ASP A 73 15.87 16.59 6.00
CA ASP A 73 15.11 15.63 5.21
C ASP A 73 13.67 15.54 5.71
N MET A 74 12.74 15.25 4.79
CA MET A 74 11.37 14.92 5.17
C MET A 74 11.37 13.61 5.96
N VAL A 75 10.68 13.60 7.10
CA VAL A 75 10.57 12.40 7.93
C VAL A 75 9.39 11.55 7.50
N ASN A 76 9.60 10.22 7.54
CA ASN A 76 8.50 9.29 7.45
C ASN A 76 7.65 9.40 8.72
N LEU A 77 6.37 9.72 8.57
CA LEU A 77 5.40 9.85 9.64
C LEU A 77 4.73 8.51 9.95
N PRO A 78 3.98 8.41 11.08
CA PRO A 78 3.23 7.21 11.39
C PRO A 78 2.39 6.72 10.22
N ASN A 79 2.46 5.42 9.97
CA ASN A 79 1.81 4.78 8.85
C ASN A 79 0.32 4.57 9.18
N TRP A 80 -0.55 5.22 8.40
CA TRP A 80 -2.00 5.11 8.56
C TRP A 80 -2.62 3.96 7.74
N LEU A 81 -1.81 3.31 6.89
CA LEU A 81 -2.25 2.24 6.02
C LEU A 81 -2.49 0.86 6.66
N PRO A 82 -1.85 0.46 7.78
CA PRO A 82 -1.89 -0.92 8.25
C PRO A 82 -3.31 -1.47 8.33
N LEU A 83 -3.60 -2.44 7.46
CA LEU A 83 -4.84 -3.21 7.44
C LEU A 83 -4.50 -4.62 7.01
N ARG A 84 -4.31 -5.50 7.99
CA ARG A 84 -3.91 -6.89 7.80
C ARG A 84 -5.11 -7.80 8.02
N PHE A 85 -5.11 -8.94 7.35
CA PHE A 85 -6.21 -9.90 7.43
C PHE A 85 -5.69 -11.34 7.33
N ARG A 86 -6.42 -12.26 7.95
CA ARG A 86 -6.14 -13.69 7.89
C ARG A 86 -7.40 -14.51 8.13
N PRO A 87 -7.48 -15.75 7.60
CA PRO A 87 -8.39 -16.75 8.16
C PRO A 87 -8.11 -16.93 9.65
N VAL A 88 -9.16 -17.11 10.46
CA VAL A 88 -9.01 -17.36 11.90
C VAL A 88 -8.03 -18.52 12.16
N GLY A 89 -6.99 -18.27 12.96
CA GLY A 89 -5.96 -19.24 13.29
C GLY A 89 -4.91 -19.50 12.19
N GLY A 90 -4.99 -18.82 11.06
CA GLY A 90 -4.00 -18.86 9.98
C GLY A 90 -2.89 -17.81 10.12
N ASP A 91 -2.08 -17.69 9.07
CA ASP A 91 -1.06 -16.67 8.94
C ASP A 91 -1.63 -15.38 8.31
N TRP A 92 -1.01 -14.24 8.62
CA TRP A 92 -1.32 -12.97 7.96
C TRP A 92 -1.03 -13.06 6.48
N LEU A 93 -2.05 -12.78 5.66
CA LEU A 93 -1.93 -12.85 4.22
C LEU A 93 -1.22 -11.62 3.68
N THR A 94 -0.14 -11.84 2.95
CA THR A 94 0.47 -10.85 2.05
C THR A 94 0.75 -11.52 0.70
N PRO A 95 0.95 -10.74 -0.38
CA PRO A 95 1.39 -11.31 -1.64
C PRO A 95 2.74 -12.05 -1.58
N ASP A 96 3.56 -11.79 -0.56
CA ASP A 96 4.85 -12.48 -0.36
C ASP A 96 4.72 -13.87 0.28
N THR A 97 3.69 -14.08 1.10
CA THR A 97 3.56 -15.27 1.94
C THR A 97 2.45 -16.20 1.49
N ALA A 98 1.47 -15.69 0.74
CA ALA A 98 0.29 -16.43 0.33
C ALA A 98 0.30 -16.75 -1.17
N GLU A 99 -0.52 -17.74 -1.56
CA GLU A 99 -0.74 -18.05 -2.98
C GLU A 99 -1.53 -16.92 -3.65
N VAL A 100 -0.90 -16.18 -4.55
CA VAL A 100 -1.54 -15.12 -5.34
C VAL A 100 -2.04 -15.70 -6.66
N LEU A 101 -3.37 -15.76 -6.80
CA LEU A 101 -4.03 -16.25 -8.01
C LEU A 101 -4.22 -15.16 -9.06
N ASP A 102 -4.35 -13.91 -8.62
CA ASP A 102 -4.48 -12.71 -9.45
C ASP A 102 -4.08 -11.49 -8.62
N HIS A 103 -3.44 -10.51 -9.25
CA HIS A 103 -3.08 -9.26 -8.61
C HIS A 103 -3.12 -8.14 -9.63
N ARG A 104 -3.82 -7.05 -9.30
CA ARG A 104 -3.86 -5.85 -10.12
C ARG A 104 -3.77 -4.62 -9.25
N GLN A 105 -2.98 -3.64 -9.70
CA GLN A 105 -2.90 -2.31 -9.11
C GLN A 105 -3.17 -1.28 -10.21
N THR A 106 -4.11 -0.38 -9.95
CA THR A 106 -4.56 0.63 -10.92
C THR A 106 -4.64 2.00 -10.27
N VAL A 107 -3.90 2.98 -10.79
CA VAL A 107 -4.13 4.39 -10.46
C VAL A 107 -5.12 4.96 -11.47
N HIS A 108 -6.27 5.40 -10.98
CA HIS A 108 -7.25 6.14 -11.76
C HIS A 108 -6.85 7.61 -11.78
N LEU A 109 -6.20 8.06 -12.86
CA LEU A 109 -5.55 9.37 -12.95
C LEU A 109 -6.54 10.53 -12.85
N ASP A 110 -7.76 10.36 -13.35
CA ASP A 110 -8.80 11.41 -13.32
C ASP A 110 -9.35 11.65 -11.90
N SER A 111 -9.44 10.60 -11.07
CA SER A 111 -10.01 10.68 -9.72
C SER A 111 -8.96 10.72 -8.61
N GLY A 112 -7.70 10.39 -8.92
CA GLY A 112 -6.62 10.27 -7.94
C GLY A 112 -6.80 9.08 -6.99
N VAL A 113 -7.52 8.04 -7.42
CA VAL A 113 -7.79 6.84 -6.63
C VAL A 113 -6.82 5.73 -7.01
N LEU A 114 -6.15 5.15 -6.01
CA LEU A 114 -5.42 3.89 -6.17
C LEU A 114 -6.37 2.74 -5.85
N GLU A 115 -6.62 1.89 -6.84
CA GLU A 115 -7.34 0.64 -6.70
C GLU A 115 -6.36 -0.53 -6.70
N ARG A 116 -6.60 -1.50 -5.83
CA ARG A 116 -5.92 -2.79 -5.86
C ARG A 116 -6.93 -3.91 -5.77
N LEU A 117 -6.70 -4.98 -6.52
CA LEU A 117 -7.39 -6.25 -6.40
C LEU A 117 -6.34 -7.35 -6.22
N THR A 118 -6.52 -8.22 -5.23
CA THR A 118 -5.70 -9.42 -5.10
C THR A 118 -6.58 -10.60 -4.73
N ARG A 119 -6.38 -11.72 -5.43
CA ARG A 119 -7.06 -12.98 -5.18
C ARG A 119 -6.07 -13.93 -4.49
N PHE A 120 -6.34 -14.28 -3.24
CA PHE A 120 -5.53 -15.22 -2.48
C PHE A 120 -6.15 -16.62 -2.49
N GLY A 121 -5.37 -17.63 -2.86
CA GLY A 121 -5.72 -19.03 -2.61
C GLY A 121 -5.60 -19.33 -1.12
N LEU A 122 -6.64 -19.92 -0.52
CA LEU A 122 -6.63 -20.26 0.91
C LEU A 122 -6.28 -21.73 1.17
N ASP A 123 -6.97 -22.65 0.49
CA ASP A 123 -6.84 -24.10 0.71
C ASP A 123 -7.16 -24.93 -0.54
N GLY A 124 -6.96 -24.35 -1.73
CA GLY A 124 -7.16 -25.01 -3.03
C GLY A 124 -8.60 -25.01 -3.54
N GLU A 125 -9.60 -24.83 -2.67
CA GLU A 125 -11.02 -24.69 -3.07
C GLU A 125 -11.57 -23.30 -2.82
N ARG A 126 -11.10 -22.63 -1.75
CA ARG A 126 -11.56 -21.29 -1.38
C ARG A 126 -10.58 -20.21 -1.82
N VAL A 127 -11.15 -19.09 -2.28
CA VAL A 127 -10.40 -17.90 -2.69
C VAL A 127 -10.91 -16.71 -1.90
N LEU A 128 -9.98 -15.89 -1.40
CA LEU A 128 -10.28 -14.59 -0.82
C LEU A 128 -9.89 -13.49 -1.81
N SER A 129 -10.88 -12.85 -2.40
CA SER A 129 -10.71 -11.65 -3.23
C SER A 129 -10.70 -10.42 -2.31
N VAL A 130 -9.62 -9.66 -2.33
CA VAL A 130 -9.42 -8.43 -1.55
C VAL A 130 -9.33 -7.27 -2.52
N ARG A 131 -10.32 -6.37 -2.45
CA ARG A 131 -10.35 -5.13 -3.23
C ARG A 131 -10.11 -3.96 -2.29
N GLN A 132 -9.18 -3.10 -2.65
CA GLN A 132 -8.85 -1.91 -1.88
C GLN A 132 -8.96 -0.67 -2.76
N LEU A 133 -9.51 0.40 -2.19
CA LEU A 133 -9.58 1.72 -2.79
C LEU A 133 -8.97 2.72 -1.83
N ARG A 134 -8.04 3.54 -2.32
CA ARG A 134 -7.35 4.56 -1.54
C ARG A 134 -7.41 5.91 -2.22
N LEU A 135 -7.58 6.95 -1.41
CA LEU A 135 -7.43 8.34 -1.84
C LEU A 135 -6.70 9.18 -0.79
N VAL A 136 -6.06 10.25 -1.25
CA VAL A 136 -5.64 11.40 -0.46
C VAL A 136 -6.46 12.59 -0.97
N HIS A 137 -7.30 13.18 -0.12
CA HIS A 137 -8.38 14.06 -0.57
C HIS A 137 -7.84 15.41 -1.05
N MET A 138 -8.19 15.82 -2.28
CA MET A 138 -7.66 17.05 -2.88
C MET A 138 -8.25 18.34 -2.28
N ALA A 139 -9.51 18.31 -1.80
CA ALA A 139 -10.17 19.51 -1.26
C ALA A 139 -10.12 19.62 0.27
N ASP A 140 -9.77 18.53 0.96
CA ASP A 140 -9.64 18.49 2.42
C ASP A 140 -8.23 17.98 2.72
N PRO A 141 -7.28 18.89 2.99
CA PRO A 141 -5.85 18.59 2.93
C PRO A 141 -5.41 17.55 3.97
N HIS A 142 -6.19 17.32 5.03
CA HIS A 142 -5.84 16.41 6.12
C HIS A 142 -6.56 15.06 6.04
N LEU A 143 -7.40 14.85 5.01
CA LEU A 143 -8.19 13.64 4.87
C LEU A 143 -7.56 12.67 3.87
N ALA A 144 -7.40 11.43 4.30
CA ALA A 144 -7.24 10.27 3.42
C ALA A 144 -8.22 9.17 3.82
N ALA A 145 -8.47 8.26 2.88
CA ALA A 145 -9.33 7.12 3.13
C ALA A 145 -8.75 5.86 2.48
N LEU A 146 -8.91 4.75 3.20
CA LEU A 146 -8.69 3.39 2.72
C LEU A 146 -10.00 2.62 2.92
N ARG A 147 -10.49 2.00 1.85
CA ARG A 147 -11.61 1.06 1.89
C ARG A 147 -11.09 -0.30 1.48
N THR A 148 -11.33 -1.32 2.29
CA THR A 148 -11.04 -2.72 1.98
C THR A 148 -12.34 -3.51 1.91
N GLU A 149 -12.49 -4.29 0.85
CA GLU A 149 -13.63 -5.17 0.59
C GLU A 149 -13.12 -6.60 0.47
N PHE A 150 -13.72 -7.50 1.24
CA PHE A 150 -13.41 -8.93 1.22
C PHE A 150 -14.55 -9.69 0.55
N THR A 151 -14.22 -10.54 -0.40
CA THR A 151 -15.18 -11.45 -1.05
C THR A 151 -14.62 -12.87 -0.98
N ALA A 152 -15.33 -13.76 -0.29
CA ALA A 152 -14.99 -15.17 -0.22
C ALA A 152 -15.70 -15.93 -1.35
N GLU A 153 -14.95 -16.75 -2.08
CA GLU A 153 -15.43 -17.66 -3.12
C GLU A 153 -15.18 -19.11 -2.67
N GLY A 154 -16.04 -20.04 -3.08
CA GLY A 154 -15.92 -21.46 -2.71
C GLY A 154 -16.46 -21.81 -1.31
N GLY A 155 -16.85 -20.84 -0.49
CA GLY A 155 -17.50 -21.06 0.81
C GLY A 155 -17.30 -19.88 1.78
N PRO A 156 -17.95 -19.91 2.95
CA PRO A 156 -17.70 -18.92 3.99
C PRO A 156 -16.26 -19.02 4.53
N VAL A 157 -15.72 -17.87 4.93
CA VAL A 157 -14.40 -17.74 5.55
C VAL A 157 -14.54 -16.80 6.75
N ASP A 158 -14.19 -17.29 7.93
CA ASP A 158 -14.07 -16.45 9.11
C ASP A 158 -12.72 -15.72 9.06
N LEU A 159 -12.75 -14.39 9.11
CA LEU A 159 -11.58 -13.53 8.99
C LEU A 159 -11.32 -12.78 10.29
N GLU A 160 -10.05 -12.72 10.67
CA GLU A 160 -9.54 -11.71 11.59
C GLU A 160 -8.97 -10.56 10.77
N VAL A 161 -9.34 -9.33 11.15
CA VAL A 161 -8.88 -8.10 10.50
C VAL A 161 -8.32 -7.18 11.57
N GLU A 162 -7.12 -6.67 11.33
CA GLU A 162 -6.46 -5.69 12.18
C GLU A 162 -6.29 -4.39 11.40
N ALA A 163 -6.63 -3.26 12.03
CA ALA A 163 -6.35 -1.93 11.51
C ALA A 163 -5.63 -1.12 12.60
N ALA A 164 -4.57 -0.39 12.21
CA ALA A 164 -3.71 0.29 13.16
C ALA A 164 -3.15 1.61 12.61
N LEU A 165 -2.59 2.41 13.52
CA LEU A 165 -1.61 3.45 13.21
C LEU A 165 -0.28 2.95 13.77
N ASP A 166 0.74 2.85 12.93
CA ASP A 166 2.09 2.38 13.28
C ASP A 166 3.07 3.56 13.37
#